data_AF-A0AAD7JVS2-F1
#
_entry.id   AF-A0AAD7JVS2-F1
#
_cell.length_a   1.000
_cell.length_b   1.000
_cell.length_c   1.000
_cell.angle_alpha   90.00
_cell.angle_beta   90.00
_cell.angle_gamma   90.00
#
_symmetry.space_group_name_H-M   'P 1'
#
loop_
_entity.id
_entity.type
_entity.pdbx_description
1 polymer ?
#
loop_
_entity_poly.entity_id
_entity_poly.type
_entity_poly.pdbx_seq_one_letter_code
_entity_poly.pdbx_strand_id
1 'polypeptide(L)'
;MRSHSVLFAALGIFSRFSYALNAIRWVDCAEHVPVPLQGMNFTSPLPSTLHCGQLDVPMDYSKPIGGSNTITLGFTMYRPNNSQGLINFNPGGPGQEVASYSWEIALNLTRASWFAGLEGYDILAIDTRGWWSSNALNCSLGNWTLSSSLPSDEAGFNAFQASVRAYAQTCISLSTPPGIVQYIGTREVVQDWDRVRAALGYDTMHHFGISYGTYYGALYAHTFPEHVGRFALDAVYPAGVSNVDLISLQYAALDRSLVRSDAYCLNDTTCPLHSQGKGAILEAFKTAVDLAGPSGSESTSNVTADDVRFFVGLRYLVGDPDFAGLNDALYEATQGNWSLLDYSKFAPVFTGAIVPITQTYCLDYHIDNNTFEGYSNILKVGAESDPLGVKFLFFLVLHALCTAWPYTAASNPTVPINASMVLVTADFDYNTPTELATIGWSQAPNSVLVDRHGDDHGTYNVPGPARTAFIDFLATGNLPAATNQTFVTIYEPGSQRDPIPDPYSVPVGVEAGDM
;
A
#
# COMPACT_ATOMS: atom_id res chain seq x y z
N MET A 1 -10.73 39.57 66.57
CA MET A 1 -9.68 39.40 65.54
C MET A 1 -9.96 38.08 64.84
N ARG A 2 -10.93 38.01 63.90
CA ARG A 2 -10.78 38.04 62.42
C ARG A 2 -9.54 37.33 61.87
N SER A 3 -9.77 36.17 61.24
CA SER A 3 -9.00 35.56 60.15
C SER A 3 -9.90 34.47 59.53
N HIS A 4 -10.85 34.81 58.64
CA HIS A 4 -10.77 34.83 57.17
C HIS A 4 -10.21 33.54 56.54
N SER A 5 -11.08 32.54 56.45
CA SER A 5 -10.98 31.42 55.52
C SER A 5 -11.23 31.93 54.10
N VAL A 6 -10.24 31.80 53.21
CA VAL A 6 -10.39 32.06 51.78
C VAL A 6 -10.55 30.71 51.07
N LEU A 7 -11.74 30.51 50.53
CA LEU A 7 -12.13 29.42 49.64
C LEU A 7 -11.58 29.76 48.24
N PHE A 8 -10.59 29.01 47.73
CA PHE A 8 -10.20 29.10 46.32
C PHE A 8 -11.09 28.16 45.51
N ALA A 9 -12.11 28.73 44.88
CA ALA A 9 -12.84 28.08 43.80
C ALA A 9 -11.95 28.09 42.54
N ALA A 10 -11.44 26.92 42.14
CA ALA A 10 -10.83 26.76 40.83
C ALA A 10 -11.96 26.69 39.78
N LEU A 11 -12.15 27.79 39.04
CA LEU A 11 -12.94 27.78 37.81
C LEU A 11 -12.22 26.90 36.78
N GLY A 12 -12.70 25.68 36.59
CA GLY A 12 -12.40 24.88 35.41
C GLY A 12 -13.09 25.52 34.20
N ILE A 13 -12.35 26.32 33.44
CA ILE A 13 -12.74 26.73 32.10
C ILE A 13 -12.47 25.52 31.20
N PHE A 14 -13.45 24.61 31.13
CA PHE A 14 -13.56 23.72 29.98
C PHE A 14 -13.92 24.60 28.78
N SER A 15 -12.90 24.97 28.00
CA SER A 15 -13.11 25.50 26.66
C SER A 15 -13.71 24.39 25.80
N ARG A 16 -15.05 24.29 25.80
CA ARG A 16 -15.78 23.62 24.73
C ARG A 16 -15.65 24.51 23.50
N PHE A 17 -14.57 24.32 22.73
CA PHE A 17 -14.59 24.69 21.33
C PHE A 17 -15.63 23.78 20.65
N SER A 18 -16.87 24.26 20.57
CA SER A 18 -17.82 23.76 19.59
C SER A 18 -17.25 24.08 18.21
N TYR A 19 -16.42 23.17 17.68
CA TYR A 19 -16.28 23.07 16.24
C TYR A 19 -17.69 22.83 15.72
N ALA A 20 -18.25 23.79 14.99
CA ALA A 20 -19.40 23.48 14.14
C ALA A 20 -18.90 22.38 13.21
N LEU A 21 -19.31 21.13 13.46
CA LEU A 21 -19.07 20.03 12.53
C LEU A 21 -19.65 20.50 11.20
N ASN A 22 -18.80 20.62 10.18
CA ASN A 22 -19.33 20.78 8.83
C ASN A 22 -20.20 19.57 8.56
N ALA A 23 -21.46 19.82 8.20
CA ALA A 23 -22.37 18.76 7.83
C ALA A 23 -21.88 18.13 6.52
N ILE A 24 -22.01 16.81 6.41
CA ILE A 24 -21.80 16.09 5.15
C ILE A 24 -22.75 16.66 4.09
N ARG A 25 -22.20 17.00 2.93
CA ARG A 25 -22.99 17.30 1.74
C ARG A 25 -23.20 16.01 0.97
N TRP A 26 -24.39 15.43 1.08
CA TRP A 26 -24.78 14.31 0.23
C TRP A 26 -25.02 14.79 -1.19
N VAL A 27 -24.41 14.13 -2.16
CA VAL A 27 -24.46 14.48 -3.58
C VAL A 27 -25.06 13.33 -4.39
N ASP A 28 -25.57 13.63 -5.59
CA ASP A 28 -26.06 12.59 -6.49
C ASP A 28 -24.90 11.74 -7.01
N CYS A 29 -24.94 10.45 -6.71
CA CYS A 29 -23.97 9.48 -7.19
C CYS A 29 -23.93 9.40 -8.73
N ALA A 30 -25.06 9.57 -9.41
CA ALA A 30 -25.09 9.54 -10.87
C ALA A 30 -24.28 10.68 -11.50
N GLU A 31 -24.07 11.78 -10.77
CA GLU A 31 -23.25 12.92 -11.19
C GLU A 31 -21.78 12.82 -10.71
N HIS A 32 -21.49 11.87 -9.81
CA HIS A 32 -20.18 11.70 -9.15
C HIS A 32 -19.65 10.27 -9.32
N VAL A 33 -19.75 9.73 -10.55
CA VAL A 33 -19.27 8.38 -10.88
C VAL A 33 -17.73 8.34 -10.77
N PRO A 34 -17.16 7.44 -9.94
CA PRO A 34 -15.71 7.34 -9.81
C PRO A 34 -15.04 6.90 -11.11
N VAL A 35 -13.81 7.35 -11.34
CA VAL A 35 -13.08 7.21 -12.63
C VAL A 35 -13.06 5.76 -13.16
N PRO A 36 -12.77 4.71 -12.37
CA PRO A 36 -12.74 3.34 -12.87
C PRO A 36 -14.09 2.83 -13.42
N LEU A 37 -15.19 3.48 -13.05
CA LEU A 37 -16.54 3.11 -13.42
C LEU A 37 -17.15 4.03 -14.48
N GLN A 38 -16.42 5.08 -14.91
CA GLN A 38 -16.90 5.99 -15.94
C GLN A 38 -17.06 5.27 -17.29
N GLY A 39 -18.17 5.56 -17.97
CA GLY A 39 -18.51 4.92 -19.25
C GLY A 39 -19.20 3.56 -19.12
N MET A 40 -19.33 2.99 -17.92
CA MET A 40 -20.19 1.84 -17.69
C MET A 40 -21.68 2.25 -17.74
N ASN A 41 -22.52 1.36 -18.26
CA ASN A 41 -23.97 1.56 -18.27
C ASN A 41 -24.57 1.00 -16.98
N PHE A 42 -25.03 1.88 -16.09
CA PHE A 42 -25.77 1.48 -14.89
C PHE A 42 -27.27 1.46 -15.14
N THR A 43 -27.97 0.60 -14.41
CA THR A 43 -29.43 0.63 -14.38
C THR A 43 -29.87 1.82 -13.53
N SER A 44 -30.86 2.59 -14.02
CA SER A 44 -31.44 3.73 -13.30
C SER A 44 -32.85 3.37 -12.78
N PRO A 45 -33.19 3.68 -11.51
CA PRO A 45 -32.37 4.38 -10.52
C PRO A 45 -31.21 3.53 -9.99
N LEU A 46 -30.12 4.19 -9.59
CA LEU A 46 -29.02 3.53 -8.85
C LEU A 46 -29.56 2.91 -7.54
N PRO A 47 -28.90 1.86 -7.01
CA PRO A 47 -29.32 1.23 -5.76
C PRO A 47 -29.44 2.25 -4.62
N SER A 48 -30.54 2.17 -3.85
CA SER A 48 -30.76 3.07 -2.70
C SER A 48 -29.75 2.88 -1.56
N THR A 49 -28.97 1.80 -1.60
CA THR A 49 -27.88 1.51 -0.68
C THR A 49 -26.58 2.23 -1.05
N LEU A 50 -26.50 2.87 -2.21
CA LEU A 50 -25.33 3.63 -2.64
C LEU A 50 -25.48 5.10 -2.28
N HIS A 51 -24.50 5.64 -1.56
CA HIS A 51 -24.46 7.06 -1.19
C HIS A 51 -23.12 7.68 -1.56
N CYS A 52 -23.16 8.94 -1.98
CA CYS A 52 -21.99 9.74 -2.31
C CYS A 52 -22.03 11.02 -1.49
N GLY A 53 -20.90 11.37 -0.89
CA GLY A 53 -20.82 12.48 0.06
C GLY A 53 -19.55 13.28 -0.11
N GLN A 54 -19.63 14.52 0.35
CA GLN A 54 -18.48 15.40 0.50
C GLN A 54 -18.41 16.00 1.90
N LEU A 55 -17.19 16.25 2.37
CA LEU A 55 -16.96 16.91 3.64
C LEU A 55 -15.81 17.90 3.54
N ASP A 56 -16.05 19.15 3.95
CA ASP A 56 -14.99 20.15 4.04
C ASP A 56 -14.23 20.01 5.36
N VAL A 57 -12.92 19.89 5.25
CA VAL A 57 -11.96 19.73 6.35
C VAL A 57 -10.85 20.79 6.24
N PRO A 58 -10.16 21.13 7.33
CA PRO A 58 -9.00 22.01 7.23
C PRO A 58 -7.88 21.34 6.42
N MET A 59 -7.19 22.11 5.57
CA MET A 59 -5.99 21.62 4.88
C MET A 59 -4.89 21.35 5.91
N ASP A 60 -4.57 22.35 6.72
CA ASP A 60 -3.66 22.28 7.86
C ASP A 60 -4.50 22.24 9.15
N TYR A 61 -4.48 21.08 9.81
CA TYR A 61 -5.22 20.84 11.06
C TYR A 61 -4.71 21.64 12.27
N SER A 62 -3.54 22.28 12.18
CA SER A 62 -3.05 23.20 13.22
C SER A 62 -3.75 24.57 13.16
N LYS A 63 -4.50 24.85 12.09
CA LYS A 63 -5.22 26.10 11.85
C LYS A 63 -6.73 25.84 11.78
N PRO A 64 -7.57 26.83 12.13
CA PRO A 64 -9.01 26.70 11.93
C PRO A 64 -9.34 26.54 10.44
N ILE A 65 -10.44 25.85 10.16
CA ILE A 65 -11.00 25.78 8.81
C ILE A 65 -11.43 27.17 8.32
N GLY A 66 -11.22 27.47 7.04
CA GLY A 66 -11.53 28.77 6.45
C GLY A 66 -11.11 28.86 4.99
N GLY A 67 -11.46 29.95 4.29
CA GLY A 67 -11.37 30.03 2.82
C GLY A 67 -10.00 29.73 2.19
N SER A 68 -8.89 29.92 2.91
CA SER A 68 -7.53 29.58 2.46
C SER A 68 -6.95 28.31 3.09
N ASN A 69 -7.72 27.64 3.95
CA ASN A 69 -7.34 26.44 4.70
C ASN A 69 -8.49 25.42 4.69
N THR A 70 -9.01 25.10 3.50
CA THR A 70 -10.09 24.12 3.32
C THR A 70 -9.76 23.20 2.17
N ILE A 71 -9.98 21.91 2.40
CA ILE A 71 -10.04 20.84 1.40
C ILE A 71 -11.42 20.22 1.47
N THR A 72 -11.95 19.81 0.31
CA THR A 72 -13.16 19.01 0.17
C THR A 72 -12.75 17.55 -0.01
N LEU A 73 -13.15 16.70 0.93
CA LEU A 73 -13.07 15.26 0.78
C LEU A 73 -14.27 14.76 -0.02
N GLY A 74 -14.03 13.82 -0.92
CA GLY A 74 -15.06 13.00 -1.57
C GLY A 74 -15.01 11.57 -1.05
N PHE A 75 -16.19 10.99 -0.82
CA PHE A 75 -16.31 9.62 -0.38
C PHE A 75 -17.60 8.98 -0.89
N THR A 76 -17.61 7.65 -0.92
CA THR A 76 -18.78 6.85 -1.26
C THR A 76 -19.04 5.84 -0.16
N MET A 77 -20.30 5.43 -0.03
CA MET A 77 -20.72 4.44 0.95
C MET A 77 -21.68 3.44 0.34
N TYR A 78 -21.46 2.17 0.64
CA TYR A 78 -22.52 1.18 0.66
C TYR A 78 -23.16 1.22 2.05
N ARG A 79 -24.48 1.39 2.11
CA ARG A 79 -25.27 1.48 3.35
C ARG A 79 -26.49 0.57 3.28
N PRO A 80 -26.52 -0.54 4.03
CA PRO A 80 -27.71 -1.36 4.15
C PRO A 80 -28.76 -0.66 5.03
N ASN A 81 -30.01 -1.13 4.99
CA ASN A 81 -31.11 -0.51 5.75
C ASN A 81 -30.91 -0.53 7.27
N ASN A 82 -30.26 -1.57 7.80
CA ASN A 82 -30.01 -1.75 9.23
C ASN A 82 -28.53 -2.06 9.43
N SER A 83 -27.71 -1.01 9.47
CA SER A 83 -26.27 -1.12 9.59
C SER A 83 -25.83 -1.64 10.96
N GLN A 84 -24.84 -2.53 10.96
CA GLN A 84 -24.22 -3.09 12.17
C GLN A 84 -23.06 -2.22 12.68
N GLY A 85 -22.60 -1.24 11.89
CA GLY A 85 -21.47 -0.39 12.20
C GLY A 85 -20.82 0.18 10.93
N LEU A 86 -19.79 0.99 11.12
CA LEU A 86 -19.02 1.62 10.04
C LEU A 86 -17.71 0.88 9.82
N ILE A 87 -17.46 0.39 8.60
CA ILE A 87 -16.16 -0.10 8.15
C ILE A 87 -15.59 0.90 7.15
N ASN A 88 -14.44 1.49 7.45
CA ASN A 88 -13.64 2.20 6.47
C ASN A 88 -12.77 1.19 5.70
N PHE A 89 -12.81 1.26 4.39
CA PHE A 89 -11.99 0.44 3.51
C PHE A 89 -10.90 1.29 2.86
N ASN A 90 -9.67 0.76 2.82
CA ASN A 90 -8.59 1.37 2.04
C ASN A 90 -7.65 0.29 1.46
N PRO A 91 -7.49 0.24 0.12
CA PRO A 91 -6.65 -0.76 -0.55
C PRO A 91 -5.15 -0.41 -0.54
N GLY A 92 -4.77 0.75 0.00
CA GLY A 92 -3.39 1.22 0.01
C GLY A 92 -2.97 1.97 -1.26
N GLY A 93 -1.81 1.60 -1.81
CA GLY A 93 -1.09 2.39 -2.81
C GLY A 93 0.21 2.96 -2.23
N PRO A 94 0.22 4.17 -1.62
CA PRO A 94 -0.90 5.11 -1.43
C PRO A 94 -1.45 5.71 -2.73
N GLY A 95 -2.57 6.43 -2.64
CA GLY A 95 -3.14 7.19 -3.76
C GLY A 95 -4.01 6.37 -4.72
N GLN A 96 -4.32 5.11 -4.38
CA GLN A 96 -5.29 4.32 -5.14
C GLN A 96 -6.68 4.96 -5.09
N GLU A 97 -7.46 4.71 -6.13
CA GLU A 97 -8.87 5.09 -6.15
C GLU A 97 -9.64 4.18 -5.20
N VAL A 98 -10.45 4.76 -4.31
CA VAL A 98 -11.15 4.00 -3.26
C VAL A 98 -12.67 4.06 -3.48
N ALA A 99 -13.19 5.19 -3.97
CA ALA A 99 -14.62 5.42 -4.09
C ALA A 99 -15.38 4.36 -4.91
N SER A 100 -14.76 3.73 -5.91
CA SER A 100 -15.38 2.69 -6.73
C SER A 100 -15.70 1.41 -5.97
N TYR A 101 -15.04 1.12 -4.86
CA TYR A 101 -15.26 -0.12 -4.11
C TYR A 101 -16.68 -0.19 -3.52
N SER A 102 -17.14 0.88 -2.87
CA SER A 102 -18.52 0.96 -2.36
C SER A 102 -19.57 0.91 -3.48
N TRP A 103 -19.24 1.45 -4.65
CA TRP A 103 -20.07 1.31 -5.85
C TRP A 103 -20.18 -0.15 -6.29
N GLU A 104 -19.06 -0.86 -6.36
CA GLU A 104 -19.05 -2.27 -6.76
C GLU A 104 -19.83 -3.16 -5.79
N ILE A 105 -19.76 -2.89 -4.49
CA ILE A 105 -20.59 -3.58 -3.49
C ILE A 105 -22.08 -3.30 -3.76
N ALA A 106 -22.46 -2.03 -3.91
CA ALA A 106 -23.85 -1.66 -4.12
C ALA A 106 -24.44 -2.19 -5.43
N LEU A 107 -23.62 -2.27 -6.48
CA LEU A 107 -23.99 -2.78 -7.81
C LEU A 107 -23.78 -4.30 -7.95
N ASN A 108 -23.24 -4.96 -6.93
CA ASN A 108 -22.89 -6.38 -6.94
C ASN A 108 -21.98 -6.75 -8.14
N LEU A 109 -20.88 -6.01 -8.30
CA LEU A 109 -19.85 -6.23 -9.31
C LEU A 109 -18.71 -7.11 -8.76
N THR A 110 -17.67 -7.33 -9.57
CA THR A 110 -16.59 -8.30 -9.28
C THR A 110 -15.97 -8.14 -7.89
N ARG A 111 -15.62 -6.91 -7.46
CA ARG A 111 -14.98 -6.67 -6.16
C ARG A 111 -15.95 -6.72 -4.98
N ALA A 112 -17.26 -6.85 -5.20
CA ALA A 112 -18.22 -7.08 -4.10
C ALA A 112 -17.88 -8.36 -3.32
N SER A 113 -17.33 -9.37 -4.00
CA SER A 113 -16.87 -10.62 -3.40
C SER A 113 -15.81 -10.44 -2.31
N TRP A 114 -15.04 -9.35 -2.34
CA TRP A 114 -14.02 -9.05 -1.33
C TRP A 114 -14.64 -8.72 0.03
N PHE A 115 -15.89 -8.24 0.03
CA PHE A 115 -16.65 -7.86 1.21
C PHE A 115 -17.71 -8.89 1.61
N ALA A 116 -17.68 -10.08 1.00
CA ALA A 116 -18.64 -11.14 1.32
C ALA A 116 -18.56 -11.50 2.81
N GLY A 117 -19.68 -11.36 3.55
CA GLY A 117 -19.76 -11.47 5.00
C GLY A 117 -19.85 -10.13 5.74
N LEU A 118 -19.66 -9.00 5.05
CA LEU A 118 -19.69 -7.63 5.60
C LEU A 118 -20.85 -6.79 5.07
N GLU A 119 -21.80 -7.38 4.34
CA GLU A 119 -22.95 -6.69 3.72
C GLU A 119 -23.92 -6.09 4.75
N GLY A 120 -23.77 -6.46 6.02
CA GLY A 120 -24.50 -5.86 7.14
C GLY A 120 -23.94 -4.53 7.64
N TYR A 121 -22.79 -4.06 7.13
CA TYR A 121 -22.10 -2.85 7.59
C TYR A 121 -22.20 -1.70 6.57
N ASP A 122 -22.09 -0.47 7.08
CA ASP A 122 -21.78 0.69 6.24
C ASP A 122 -20.33 0.54 5.79
N ILE A 123 -20.10 0.33 4.49
CA ILE A 123 -18.76 0.29 3.92
C ILE A 123 -18.44 1.66 3.34
N LEU A 124 -17.52 2.37 3.99
CA LEU A 124 -17.06 3.71 3.66
C LEU A 124 -15.76 3.63 2.85
N ALA A 125 -15.73 4.35 1.74
CA ALA A 125 -14.58 4.49 0.87
C ALA A 125 -14.28 5.97 0.66
N ILE A 126 -13.24 6.47 1.33
CA ILE A 126 -12.79 7.87 1.23
C ILE A 126 -11.58 7.91 0.31
N ASP A 127 -11.68 8.66 -0.79
CA ASP A 127 -10.49 9.00 -1.56
C ASP A 127 -9.62 9.90 -0.68
N THR A 128 -8.34 9.54 -0.49
CA THR A 128 -7.46 10.33 0.37
C THR A 128 -7.22 11.72 -0.23
N ARG A 129 -7.12 12.76 0.62
CA ARG A 129 -6.79 14.12 0.18
C ARG A 129 -5.61 14.16 -0.79
N GLY A 130 -5.69 15.02 -1.80
CA GLY A 130 -4.69 15.08 -2.87
C GLY A 130 -4.95 14.08 -4.00
N TRP A 131 -5.98 13.23 -3.89
CA TRP A 131 -6.29 12.19 -4.87
C TRP A 131 -7.77 12.18 -5.27
N TRP A 132 -8.03 11.79 -6.52
CA TRP A 132 -9.37 11.49 -7.05
C TRP A 132 -10.42 12.54 -6.72
N SER A 133 -11.47 12.18 -5.98
CA SER A 133 -12.56 13.10 -5.62
C SER A 133 -12.23 14.05 -4.46
N SER A 134 -11.08 13.89 -3.81
CA SER A 134 -10.64 14.65 -2.63
C SER A 134 -9.54 15.65 -2.96
N ASN A 135 -9.88 16.73 -3.68
CA ASN A 135 -8.93 17.75 -4.14
C ASN A 135 -7.66 17.14 -4.78
N ALA A 136 -7.84 16.36 -5.85
CA ALA A 136 -6.73 15.78 -6.60
C ALA A 136 -5.64 16.82 -6.93
N LEU A 137 -4.37 16.45 -6.69
CA LEU A 137 -3.25 17.28 -7.10
C LEU A 137 -3.20 17.37 -8.63
N ASN A 138 -2.92 18.57 -9.13
CA ASN A 138 -2.65 18.80 -10.54
C ASN A 138 -1.14 18.77 -10.73
N CYS A 139 -0.62 17.65 -11.24
CA CYS A 139 0.80 17.43 -11.49
C CYS A 139 0.99 17.03 -12.95
N SER A 140 2.13 17.38 -13.55
CA SER A 140 2.46 16.99 -14.92
C SER A 140 3.82 16.31 -14.97
N LEU A 141 3.84 15.07 -15.47
CA LEU A 141 5.06 14.33 -15.79
C LEU A 141 5.75 14.84 -17.06
N GLY A 142 5.03 15.58 -17.92
CA GLY A 142 5.50 15.91 -19.26
C GLY A 142 5.87 14.64 -20.03
N ASN A 143 7.07 14.60 -20.61
CA ASN A 143 7.62 13.44 -21.31
C ASN A 143 8.62 12.64 -20.44
N TRP A 144 8.64 12.88 -19.13
CA TRP A 144 9.57 12.16 -18.26
C TRP A 144 9.16 10.68 -18.19
N THR A 145 10.13 9.82 -18.46
CA THR A 145 10.04 8.37 -18.25
C THR A 145 11.20 7.96 -17.35
N LEU A 146 10.91 7.07 -16.40
CA LEU A 146 11.93 6.47 -15.54
C LEU A 146 12.76 5.48 -16.37
N SER A 147 14.05 5.48 -16.09
CA SER A 147 14.96 4.46 -16.63
C SER A 147 14.75 3.16 -15.87
N SER A 148 14.94 2.04 -16.56
CA SER A 148 15.13 0.72 -15.95
C SER A 148 16.52 0.55 -15.34
N SER A 149 17.41 1.56 -15.41
CA SER A 149 18.69 1.61 -14.72
C SER A 149 18.66 2.57 -13.53
N LEU A 150 19.28 2.19 -12.41
CA LEU A 150 19.46 3.05 -11.24
C LEU A 150 20.63 4.02 -11.46
N PRO A 151 20.59 5.24 -10.88
CA PRO A 151 21.73 6.14 -10.90
C PRO A 151 22.99 5.49 -10.29
N SER A 152 24.06 5.37 -11.07
CA SER A 152 25.32 4.74 -10.64
C SER A 152 26.43 5.72 -10.28
N ASP A 153 26.22 7.01 -10.55
CA ASP A 153 27.17 8.08 -10.23
C ASP A 153 26.43 9.35 -9.79
N GLU A 154 27.20 10.31 -9.28
CA GLU A 154 26.67 11.58 -8.77
C GLU A 154 25.98 12.41 -9.87
N ALA A 155 26.47 12.35 -11.11
CA ALA A 155 25.90 13.12 -12.22
C ALA A 155 24.51 12.58 -12.61
N GLY A 156 24.38 11.26 -12.76
CA GLY A 156 23.12 10.58 -13.02
C GLY A 156 22.13 10.77 -11.87
N PHE A 157 22.59 10.71 -10.63
CA PHE A 157 21.74 10.94 -9.46
C PHE A 157 21.22 12.39 -9.41
N ASN A 158 22.08 13.38 -9.66
CA ASN A 158 21.67 14.77 -9.73
C ASN A 158 20.68 15.05 -10.87
N ALA A 159 20.86 14.41 -12.03
CA ALA A 159 19.92 14.50 -13.14
C ALA A 159 18.56 13.88 -12.78
N PHE A 160 18.55 12.72 -12.13
CA PHE A 160 17.34 12.09 -11.62
C PHE A 160 16.59 12.99 -10.64
N GLN A 161 17.30 13.53 -9.65
CA GLN A 161 16.74 14.47 -8.68
C GLN A 161 16.19 15.75 -9.34
N ALA A 162 16.82 16.24 -10.41
CA ALA A 162 16.32 17.39 -11.16
C ALA A 162 14.95 17.10 -11.79
N SER A 163 14.74 15.90 -12.35
CA SER A 163 13.43 15.48 -12.87
C SER A 163 12.37 15.40 -11.77
N VAL A 164 12.71 14.85 -10.61
CA VAL A 164 11.79 14.82 -9.45
C VAL A 164 11.41 16.25 -9.02
N ARG A 165 12.39 17.15 -8.88
CA ARG A 165 12.13 18.56 -8.51
C ARG A 165 11.24 19.25 -9.54
N ALA A 166 11.46 19.00 -10.83
CA ALA A 166 10.63 19.54 -11.90
C ALA A 166 9.18 19.06 -11.77
N TYR A 167 8.98 17.76 -11.56
CA TYR A 167 7.65 17.18 -11.31
C TYR A 167 6.99 17.78 -10.06
N ALA A 168 7.69 17.81 -8.92
CA ALA A 168 7.16 18.40 -7.69
C ALA A 168 6.78 19.87 -7.86
N GLN A 169 7.55 20.64 -8.64
CA GLN A 169 7.24 22.04 -8.93
C GLN A 169 5.96 22.20 -9.75
N THR A 170 5.64 21.27 -10.65
CA THR A 170 4.33 21.26 -11.32
C THR A 170 3.20 21.06 -10.30
N CYS A 171 3.34 20.08 -9.39
CA CYS A 171 2.36 19.85 -8.33
C CYS A 171 2.14 21.11 -7.49
N ILE A 172 3.22 21.75 -7.03
CA ILE A 172 3.17 22.95 -6.18
C ILE A 172 2.49 24.12 -6.91
N SER A 173 2.79 24.31 -8.19
CA SER A 173 2.31 25.47 -8.94
C SER A 173 0.90 25.34 -9.50
N LEU A 174 0.46 24.12 -9.80
CA LEU A 174 -0.81 23.86 -10.49
C LEU A 174 -1.91 23.37 -9.55
N SER A 175 -1.57 22.84 -8.38
CA SER A 175 -2.56 22.28 -7.44
C SER A 175 -3.27 23.38 -6.64
N THR A 176 -4.53 23.10 -6.27
CA THR A 176 -5.35 24.00 -5.48
C THR A 176 -6.06 23.25 -4.34
N PRO A 177 -6.21 23.86 -3.14
CA PRO A 177 -5.74 25.19 -2.76
C PRO A 177 -4.20 25.31 -2.69
N PRO A 178 -3.63 26.51 -2.81
CA PRO A 178 -2.17 26.70 -2.73
C PRO A 178 -1.59 26.12 -1.42
N GLY A 179 -0.53 25.33 -1.55
CA GLY A 179 0.14 24.70 -0.41
C GLY A 179 -0.36 23.29 -0.04
N ILE A 180 -1.42 22.79 -0.70
CA ILE A 180 -1.97 21.45 -0.44
C ILE A 180 -0.92 20.33 -0.45
N VAL A 181 0.09 20.41 -1.31
CA VAL A 181 1.16 19.41 -1.46
C VAL A 181 1.92 19.12 -0.15
N GLN A 182 1.86 20.02 0.84
CA GLN A 182 2.47 19.84 2.17
C GLN A 182 1.60 19.07 3.18
N TYR A 183 0.32 18.84 2.86
CA TYR A 183 -0.70 18.42 3.81
C TYR A 183 -1.51 17.24 3.29
N ILE A 184 -0.91 16.36 2.48
CA ILE A 184 -1.53 15.14 1.95
C ILE A 184 -0.90 13.84 2.49
N GLY A 185 -0.10 13.96 3.55
CA GLY A 185 0.49 12.82 4.27
C GLY A 185 -0.52 12.11 5.17
N THR A 186 -0.12 10.96 5.71
CA THR A 186 -0.98 10.08 6.52
C THR A 186 -1.45 10.74 7.81
N ARG A 187 -0.63 11.60 8.42
CA ARG A 187 -1.01 12.40 9.60
C ARG A 187 -2.31 13.18 9.37
N GLU A 188 -2.45 13.76 8.19
CA GLU A 188 -3.62 14.52 7.79
C GLU A 188 -4.79 13.62 7.37
N VAL A 189 -4.51 12.48 6.73
CA VAL A 189 -5.55 11.51 6.29
C VAL A 189 -6.27 10.88 7.48
N VAL A 190 -5.57 10.49 8.55
CA VAL A 190 -6.25 9.86 9.71
C VAL A 190 -7.19 10.84 10.42
N GLN A 191 -6.85 12.13 10.38
CA GLN A 191 -7.73 13.20 10.88
C GLN A 191 -8.98 13.37 9.99
N ASP A 192 -8.85 13.21 8.68
CA ASP A 192 -9.99 13.23 7.75
C ASP A 192 -10.97 12.11 8.06
N TRP A 193 -10.45 10.89 8.22
CA TRP A 193 -11.26 9.72 8.51
C TRP A 193 -12.04 9.91 9.82
N ASP A 194 -11.40 10.48 10.85
CA ASP A 194 -12.10 10.76 12.11
C ASP A 194 -13.20 11.83 11.96
N ARG A 195 -12.96 12.87 11.14
CA ARG A 195 -13.99 13.87 10.84
C ARG A 195 -15.17 13.28 10.10
N VAL A 196 -14.93 12.41 9.12
CA VAL A 196 -16.00 11.72 8.38
C VAL A 196 -16.78 10.79 9.32
N ARG A 197 -16.10 9.96 10.12
CA ARG A 197 -16.73 9.10 11.16
C ARG A 197 -17.64 9.92 12.07
N ALA A 198 -17.12 11.00 12.65
CA ALA A 198 -17.87 11.84 13.58
C ALA A 198 -19.07 12.52 12.90
N ALA A 199 -18.91 13.00 11.66
CA ALA A 199 -19.99 13.63 10.90
C ALA A 199 -21.07 12.64 10.46
N LEU A 200 -20.73 11.36 10.29
CA LEU A 200 -21.66 10.25 10.07
C LEU A 200 -22.39 9.82 11.36
N GLY A 201 -21.94 10.28 12.53
CA GLY A 201 -22.56 9.99 13.83
C GLY A 201 -22.16 8.64 14.45
N TYR A 202 -21.07 8.03 14.00
CA TYR A 202 -20.55 6.79 14.59
C TYR A 202 -19.56 7.07 15.72
N ASP A 203 -19.69 6.41 16.86
CA ASP A 203 -18.75 6.57 17.99
C ASP A 203 -17.38 5.91 17.71
N THR A 204 -17.38 4.81 16.97
CA THR A 204 -16.18 4.07 16.57
C THR A 204 -16.24 3.72 15.09
N MET A 205 -15.09 3.43 14.51
CA MET A 205 -14.92 2.96 13.14
C MET A 205 -14.25 1.58 13.17
N HIS A 206 -14.60 0.70 12.25
CA HIS A 206 -13.85 -0.52 11.93
C HIS A 206 -12.99 -0.23 10.70
N HIS A 207 -11.90 -0.96 10.50
CA HIS A 207 -11.00 -0.70 9.37
C HIS A 207 -10.61 -1.98 8.67
N PHE A 208 -10.83 -2.02 7.38
CA PHE A 208 -10.29 -3.01 6.45
C PHE A 208 -9.19 -2.30 5.65
N GLY A 209 -7.95 -2.49 6.07
CA GLY A 209 -6.77 -1.91 5.44
C GLY A 209 -5.93 -2.96 4.73
N ILE A 210 -5.50 -2.67 3.51
CA ILE A 210 -4.55 -3.50 2.75
C ILE A 210 -3.32 -2.66 2.43
N SER A 211 -2.12 -3.24 2.47
CA SER A 211 -0.90 -2.58 2.02
C SER A 211 -0.67 -1.25 2.78
N TYR A 212 -0.46 -0.14 2.10
CA TYR A 212 -0.39 1.19 2.74
C TYR A 212 -1.66 1.59 3.53
N GLY A 213 -2.80 0.96 3.23
CA GLY A 213 -4.03 1.01 4.03
C GLY A 213 -3.83 0.55 5.47
N THR A 214 -2.86 -0.32 5.71
CA THR A 214 -2.48 -0.79 7.05
C THR A 214 -1.72 0.28 7.84
N TYR A 215 -0.89 1.09 7.17
CA TYR A 215 -0.19 2.21 7.78
C TYR A 215 -1.17 3.31 8.22
N TYR A 216 -2.13 3.66 7.36
CA TYR A 216 -3.22 4.56 7.74
C TYR A 216 -4.00 4.01 8.95
N GLY A 217 -4.36 2.72 8.93
CA GLY A 217 -5.11 2.08 10.01
C GLY A 217 -4.35 2.07 11.34
N ALA A 218 -3.08 1.68 11.31
CA ALA A 218 -2.19 1.68 12.47
C ALA A 218 -2.04 3.10 13.06
N LEU A 219 -1.81 4.12 12.22
CA LEU A 219 -1.68 5.50 12.68
C LEU A 219 -3.00 6.05 13.21
N TYR A 220 -4.15 5.70 12.60
CA TYR A 220 -5.46 6.09 13.11
C TYR A 220 -5.68 5.49 14.51
N ALA A 221 -5.41 4.20 14.68
CA ALA A 221 -5.59 3.53 15.96
C ALA A 221 -4.67 4.04 17.06
N HIS A 222 -3.46 4.48 16.69
CA HIS A 222 -2.55 5.15 17.60
C HIS A 222 -3.03 6.56 17.98
N THR A 223 -3.59 7.30 17.01
CA THR A 223 -3.97 8.72 17.17
C THR A 223 -5.33 8.90 17.86
N PHE A 224 -6.29 8.01 17.59
CA PHE A 224 -7.66 8.06 18.09
C PHE A 224 -8.08 6.72 18.74
N PRO A 225 -7.35 6.24 19.77
CA PRO A 225 -7.57 4.92 20.35
C PRO A 225 -9.01 4.72 20.88
N GLU A 226 -9.69 5.78 21.29
CA GLU A 226 -11.08 5.78 21.75
C GLU A 226 -12.12 5.59 20.64
N HIS A 227 -11.73 5.75 19.37
CA HIS A 227 -12.59 5.63 18.20
C HIS A 227 -12.32 4.35 17.38
N VAL A 228 -11.50 3.45 17.92
CA VAL A 228 -11.13 2.17 17.30
C VAL A 228 -12.15 1.10 17.65
N GLY A 229 -12.74 0.50 16.62
CA GLY A 229 -13.48 -0.76 16.71
C GLY A 229 -12.62 -1.95 16.26
N ARG A 230 -13.05 -2.66 15.21
CA ARG A 230 -12.36 -3.85 14.69
C ARG A 230 -11.45 -3.46 13.53
N PHE A 231 -10.15 -3.55 13.71
CA PHE A 231 -9.16 -3.21 12.69
C PHE A 231 -8.49 -4.49 12.20
N ALA A 232 -8.64 -4.76 10.91
CA ALA A 232 -8.03 -5.89 10.23
C ALA A 232 -7.08 -5.34 9.15
N LEU A 233 -5.81 -5.68 9.26
CA LEU A 233 -4.71 -5.12 8.49
C LEU A 233 -4.04 -6.24 7.70
N ASP A 234 -4.15 -6.23 6.38
CA ASP A 234 -3.60 -7.26 5.48
C ASP A 234 -2.44 -6.68 4.66
N ALA A 235 -1.40 -7.49 4.40
CA ALA A 235 -0.18 -7.04 3.73
C ALA A 235 0.45 -5.84 4.46
N VAL A 236 0.90 -6.09 5.69
CA VAL A 236 1.21 -5.05 6.67
C VAL A 236 2.45 -4.23 6.32
N TYR A 237 2.28 -2.91 6.25
CA TYR A 237 3.33 -1.88 6.17
C TYR A 237 3.35 -1.07 7.48
N PRO A 238 4.28 -1.34 8.41
CA PRO A 238 4.30 -0.69 9.72
C PRO A 238 5.11 0.62 9.73
N ALA A 239 4.84 1.47 10.72
CA ALA A 239 5.69 2.61 11.04
C ALA A 239 6.98 2.17 11.76
N GLY A 240 7.99 3.03 11.79
CA GLY A 240 9.19 2.81 12.60
C GLY A 240 10.26 1.92 11.98
N VAL A 241 10.15 1.59 10.69
CA VAL A 241 11.16 0.80 9.95
C VAL A 241 12.18 1.73 9.32
N SER A 242 13.47 1.42 9.47
CA SER A 242 14.54 2.20 8.84
C SER A 242 14.55 2.00 7.33
N ASN A 243 15.05 2.99 6.59
CA ASN A 243 15.13 2.93 5.13
C ASN A 243 15.99 1.75 4.65
N VAL A 244 17.05 1.44 5.40
CA VAL A 244 17.94 0.31 5.13
C VAL A 244 17.22 -1.01 5.34
N ASP A 245 16.52 -1.19 6.46
CA ASP A 245 15.80 -2.43 6.76
C ASP A 245 14.68 -2.65 5.74
N LEU A 246 13.91 -1.61 5.42
CA LEU A 246 12.83 -1.70 4.45
C LEU A 246 13.30 -2.24 3.09
N ILE A 247 14.44 -1.74 2.61
CA ILE A 247 15.04 -2.14 1.34
C ILE A 247 15.66 -3.54 1.43
N SER A 248 16.36 -3.85 2.53
CA SER A 248 17.01 -5.15 2.75
C SER A 248 15.98 -6.27 2.85
N LEU A 249 14.88 -6.05 3.57
CA LEU A 249 13.78 -7.01 3.69
C LEU A 249 13.08 -7.25 2.36
N GLN A 250 12.88 -6.20 1.55
CA GLN A 250 12.26 -6.36 0.23
C GLN A 250 13.18 -7.08 -0.78
N TYR A 251 14.51 -6.92 -0.69
CA TYR A 251 15.44 -7.75 -1.46
C TYR A 251 15.32 -9.22 -1.08
N ALA A 252 15.37 -9.52 0.21
CA ALA A 252 15.25 -10.90 0.68
C ALA A 252 13.91 -11.53 0.26
N ALA A 253 12.81 -10.77 0.28
CA ALA A 253 11.50 -11.23 -0.18
C ALA A 253 11.43 -11.43 -1.70
N LEU A 254 12.07 -10.56 -2.49
CA LEU A 254 12.15 -10.72 -3.93
C LEU A 254 12.91 -11.98 -4.32
N ASP A 255 14.04 -12.24 -3.67
CA ASP A 255 14.83 -13.44 -3.91
C ASP A 255 14.04 -14.69 -3.58
N ARG A 256 13.30 -14.69 -2.46
CA ARG A 256 12.36 -15.78 -2.15
C ARG A 256 11.29 -15.92 -3.24
N SER A 257 10.72 -14.83 -3.74
CA SER A 257 9.69 -14.85 -4.79
C SER A 257 10.21 -15.43 -6.12
N LEU A 258 11.47 -15.14 -6.47
CA LEU A 258 12.08 -15.76 -7.65
C LEU A 258 12.32 -17.27 -7.45
N VAL A 259 12.67 -17.71 -6.23
CA VAL A 259 12.73 -19.14 -5.87
C VAL A 259 11.33 -19.77 -5.88
N ARG A 260 10.29 -19.03 -5.51
CA ARG A 260 8.89 -19.49 -5.60
C ARG A 260 8.45 -19.74 -7.03
N SER A 261 8.88 -18.90 -7.98
CA SER A 261 8.69 -19.15 -9.42
C SER A 261 9.32 -20.47 -9.88
N ASP A 262 10.49 -20.84 -9.32
CA ASP A 262 11.12 -22.13 -9.57
C ASP A 262 10.31 -23.30 -8.99
N ALA A 263 9.84 -23.15 -7.73
CA ALA A 263 8.96 -24.14 -7.09
C ALA A 263 7.65 -24.34 -7.88
N TYR A 264 7.08 -23.26 -8.41
CA TYR A 264 5.93 -23.32 -9.31
C TYR A 264 6.24 -24.11 -10.58
N CYS A 265 7.33 -23.77 -11.29
CA CYS A 265 7.75 -24.47 -12.51
C CYS A 265 8.03 -25.97 -12.27
N LEU A 266 8.58 -26.33 -11.11
CA LEU A 266 8.79 -27.71 -10.72
C LEU A 266 7.50 -28.51 -10.60
N ASN A 267 6.41 -27.88 -10.18
CA ASN A 267 5.12 -28.54 -9.98
C ASN A 267 4.20 -28.45 -11.20
N ASP A 268 4.48 -27.53 -12.12
CA ASP A 268 3.73 -27.36 -13.37
C ASP A 268 4.43 -28.00 -14.58
N THR A 269 3.84 -29.07 -15.10
CA THR A 269 4.34 -29.75 -16.31
C THR A 269 4.26 -28.92 -17.59
N THR A 270 3.51 -27.80 -17.59
CA THR A 270 3.43 -26.89 -18.74
C THR A 270 4.57 -25.87 -18.77
N CYS A 271 5.27 -25.67 -17.64
CA CYS A 271 6.43 -24.79 -17.59
C CYS A 271 7.53 -25.26 -18.58
N PRO A 272 8.05 -24.38 -19.45
CA PRO A 272 9.05 -24.76 -20.46
C PRO A 272 10.37 -25.25 -19.86
N LEU A 273 10.65 -24.88 -18.61
CA LEU A 273 11.85 -25.23 -17.86
C LEU A 273 11.64 -26.41 -16.90
N HIS A 274 10.43 -26.99 -16.83
CA HIS A 274 10.07 -28.08 -15.90
C HIS A 274 11.05 -29.26 -15.93
N SER A 275 11.41 -29.71 -17.14
CA SER A 275 12.29 -30.88 -17.33
C SER A 275 13.73 -30.68 -16.85
N GLN A 276 14.15 -29.44 -16.60
CA GLN A 276 15.48 -29.09 -16.12
C GLN A 276 15.59 -29.19 -14.59
N GLY A 277 14.46 -29.32 -13.89
CA GLY A 277 14.40 -29.56 -12.46
C GLY A 277 14.70 -28.32 -11.61
N LYS A 278 15.06 -28.57 -10.35
CA LYS A 278 15.16 -27.53 -9.31
C LYS A 278 16.31 -26.56 -9.64
N GLY A 279 16.01 -25.27 -9.65
CA GLY A 279 16.93 -24.17 -9.96
C GLY A 279 16.95 -23.75 -11.43
N ALA A 280 16.10 -24.33 -12.29
CA ALA A 280 16.04 -24.00 -13.70
C ALA A 280 15.65 -22.54 -13.95
N ILE A 281 14.72 -21.99 -13.17
CA ILE A 281 14.30 -20.58 -13.31
C ILE A 281 15.43 -19.64 -12.88
N LEU A 282 16.16 -19.99 -11.83
CA LEU A 282 17.30 -19.20 -11.35
C LEU A 282 18.43 -19.16 -12.39
N GLU A 283 18.73 -20.29 -13.02
CA GLU A 283 19.75 -20.36 -14.07
C GLU A 283 19.28 -19.65 -15.35
N ALA A 284 17.99 -19.73 -15.70
CA ALA A 284 17.42 -18.99 -16.82
C ALA A 284 17.47 -17.47 -16.59
N PHE A 285 17.16 -17.00 -15.38
CA PHE A 285 17.30 -15.59 -15.00
C PHE A 285 18.75 -15.12 -15.15
N LYS A 286 19.70 -15.85 -14.59
CA LYS A 286 21.14 -15.53 -14.70
C LYS A 286 21.59 -15.51 -16.17
N THR A 287 21.18 -16.50 -16.95
CA THR A 287 21.50 -16.59 -18.38
C THR A 287 20.91 -15.40 -19.15
N ALA A 288 19.66 -15.02 -18.88
CA ALA A 288 19.03 -13.87 -19.51
C ALA A 288 19.75 -12.56 -19.18
N VAL A 289 20.17 -12.37 -17.91
CA VAL A 289 20.98 -11.22 -17.49
C VAL A 289 22.34 -11.20 -18.20
N ASP A 290 23.02 -12.34 -18.31
CA ASP A 290 24.33 -12.45 -18.96
C ASP A 290 24.24 -12.22 -20.48
N LEU A 291 23.21 -12.75 -21.14
CA LEU A 291 22.96 -12.58 -22.58
C LEU A 291 22.56 -11.14 -22.94
N ALA A 292 21.75 -10.48 -22.12
CA ALA A 292 21.34 -9.10 -22.37
C ALA A 292 22.53 -8.13 -22.26
N GLY A 293 23.47 -8.41 -21.35
CA GLY A 293 24.68 -7.62 -21.14
C GLY A 293 24.41 -6.22 -20.56
N PRO A 294 25.45 -5.43 -20.26
CA PRO A 294 25.28 -4.06 -19.78
C PRO A 294 24.72 -3.15 -20.88
N SER A 295 24.10 -2.05 -20.45
CA SER A 295 23.67 -0.98 -21.36
C SER A 295 24.83 -0.48 -22.23
N GLY A 296 24.60 -0.38 -23.54
CA GLY A 296 25.60 0.04 -24.52
C GLY A 296 26.58 -1.04 -24.99
N SER A 297 26.37 -2.32 -24.62
CA SER A 297 27.09 -3.45 -25.21
C SER A 297 26.68 -3.68 -26.68
N GLU A 298 27.54 -4.34 -27.47
CA GLU A 298 27.23 -4.80 -28.86
C GLU A 298 26.18 -5.95 -28.89
N SER A 299 25.28 -5.99 -27.90
CA SER A 299 24.19 -6.96 -27.84
C SER A 299 23.26 -6.78 -29.05
N THR A 300 22.81 -7.88 -29.62
CA THR A 300 21.86 -7.89 -30.74
C THR A 300 20.42 -7.55 -30.30
N SER A 301 20.18 -7.35 -29.00
CA SER A 301 18.88 -6.96 -28.42
C SER A 301 18.89 -5.53 -27.88
N ASN A 302 17.75 -4.83 -27.99
CA ASN A 302 17.52 -3.54 -27.32
C ASN A 302 17.27 -3.68 -25.80
N VAL A 303 17.27 -4.90 -25.28
CA VAL A 303 17.05 -5.24 -23.86
C VAL A 303 18.39 -5.41 -23.17
N THR A 304 18.53 -4.78 -22.01
CA THR A 304 19.73 -4.77 -21.16
C THR A 304 19.54 -5.66 -19.92
N ALA A 305 20.63 -6.00 -19.24
CA ALA A 305 20.61 -6.71 -17.96
C ALA A 305 19.72 -6.03 -16.90
N ASP A 306 19.66 -4.69 -16.91
CA ASP A 306 18.84 -3.93 -15.98
C ASP A 306 17.35 -3.99 -16.35
N ASP A 307 17.01 -4.08 -17.64
CA ASP A 307 15.63 -4.34 -18.07
C ASP A 307 15.14 -5.70 -17.57
N VAL A 308 15.95 -6.76 -17.74
CA VAL A 308 15.60 -8.11 -17.25
C VAL A 308 15.32 -8.08 -15.74
N ARG A 309 16.25 -7.52 -14.97
CA ARG A 309 16.15 -7.33 -13.53
C ARG A 309 14.90 -6.55 -13.11
N PHE A 310 14.64 -5.45 -13.80
CA PHE A 310 13.48 -4.60 -13.56
C PHE A 310 12.18 -5.37 -13.77
N PHE A 311 12.04 -6.10 -14.88
CA PHE A 311 10.82 -6.85 -15.18
C PHE A 311 10.54 -7.94 -14.15
N VAL A 312 11.58 -8.66 -13.72
CA VAL A 312 11.44 -9.68 -12.67
C VAL A 312 10.83 -9.06 -11.41
N GLY A 313 11.43 -7.99 -10.88
CA GLY A 313 10.96 -7.37 -9.65
C GLY A 313 9.65 -6.60 -9.76
N LEU A 314 9.47 -5.81 -10.82
CA LEU A 314 8.44 -4.76 -10.89
C LEU A 314 7.36 -4.98 -11.95
N ARG A 315 7.44 -6.08 -12.70
CA ARG A 315 6.37 -6.47 -13.63
C ARG A 315 5.79 -7.85 -13.29
N TYR A 316 6.62 -8.82 -12.96
CA TYR A 316 6.16 -10.20 -12.78
C TYR A 316 5.90 -10.58 -11.33
N LEU A 317 6.74 -10.12 -10.40
CA LEU A 317 6.65 -10.55 -8.99
C LEU A 317 5.96 -9.52 -8.07
N VAL A 318 5.59 -8.34 -8.59
CA VAL A 318 4.92 -7.29 -7.80
C VAL A 318 3.41 -7.48 -7.77
N GLY A 319 2.81 -7.31 -6.58
CA GLY A 319 1.38 -7.51 -6.38
C GLY A 319 1.05 -8.99 -6.33
N ASP A 320 0.22 -9.45 -7.26
CA ASP A 320 -0.08 -10.87 -7.47
C ASP A 320 0.95 -11.44 -8.46
N PRO A 321 1.81 -12.40 -8.07
CA PRO A 321 2.90 -12.85 -8.91
C PRO A 321 2.41 -13.66 -10.12
N ASP A 322 2.90 -13.28 -11.30
CA ASP A 322 2.69 -13.94 -12.59
C ASP A 322 3.85 -14.91 -12.89
N PHE A 323 3.89 -16.03 -12.16
CA PHE A 323 4.98 -17.02 -12.28
C PHE A 323 5.02 -17.66 -13.66
N ALA A 324 3.86 -17.99 -14.24
CA ALA A 324 3.79 -18.55 -15.58
C ALA A 324 4.40 -17.58 -16.62
N GLY A 325 3.97 -16.31 -16.60
CA GLY A 325 4.49 -15.28 -17.49
C GLY A 325 5.98 -14.99 -17.28
N LEU A 326 6.47 -15.05 -16.04
CA LEU A 326 7.90 -14.93 -15.74
C LEU A 326 8.70 -16.09 -16.33
N ASN A 327 8.25 -17.32 -16.10
CA ASN A 327 8.92 -18.54 -16.56
C ASN A 327 9.02 -18.55 -18.10
N ASP A 328 7.94 -18.16 -18.79
CA ASP A 328 7.93 -18.00 -20.24
C ASP A 328 8.88 -16.90 -20.71
N ALA A 329 8.86 -15.73 -20.06
CA ALA A 329 9.73 -14.61 -20.42
C ALA A 329 11.22 -14.97 -20.29
N LEU A 330 11.61 -15.67 -19.22
CA LEU A 330 12.98 -16.12 -19.01
C LEU A 330 13.37 -17.20 -20.02
N TYR A 331 12.50 -18.18 -20.27
CA TYR A 331 12.76 -19.21 -21.28
C TYR A 331 12.97 -18.60 -22.68
N GLU A 332 12.04 -17.76 -23.14
CA GLU A 332 12.12 -17.09 -24.45
C GLU A 332 13.40 -16.22 -24.57
N ALA A 333 13.77 -15.53 -23.50
CA ALA A 333 15.02 -14.75 -23.45
C ALA A 333 16.26 -15.63 -23.64
N THR A 334 16.31 -16.84 -23.05
CA THR A 334 17.42 -17.78 -23.28
C THR A 334 17.50 -18.27 -24.74
N GLN A 335 16.41 -18.16 -25.49
CA GLN A 335 16.34 -18.48 -26.92
C GLN A 335 16.57 -17.24 -27.82
N GLY A 336 16.84 -16.07 -27.22
CA GLY A 336 17.09 -14.81 -27.92
C GLY A 336 15.83 -14.01 -28.26
N ASN A 337 14.65 -14.39 -27.75
CA ASN A 337 13.41 -13.62 -27.90
C ASN A 337 13.15 -12.75 -26.66
N TRP A 338 13.32 -11.44 -26.82
CA TRP A 338 13.26 -10.46 -25.73
C TRP A 338 11.92 -9.71 -25.63
N SER A 339 10.91 -10.12 -26.40
CA SER A 339 9.66 -9.35 -26.54
C SER A 339 8.89 -9.14 -25.24
N LEU A 340 9.02 -10.07 -24.27
CA LEU A 340 8.40 -10.01 -22.94
C LEU A 340 9.20 -9.18 -21.93
N LEU A 341 10.40 -8.73 -22.28
CA LEU A 341 11.31 -7.96 -21.41
C LEU A 341 11.67 -6.59 -22.01
N ASP A 342 10.87 -6.10 -22.97
CA ASP A 342 11.06 -4.83 -23.66
C ASP A 342 10.55 -3.64 -22.82
N TYR A 343 11.46 -3.02 -22.05
CA TYR A 343 11.14 -1.92 -21.14
C TYR A 343 10.62 -0.66 -21.84
N SER A 344 11.01 -0.41 -23.09
CA SER A 344 10.64 0.81 -23.80
C SER A 344 9.13 1.05 -23.88
N LYS A 345 8.35 -0.04 -23.94
CA LYS A 345 6.88 -0.02 -23.97
C LYS A 345 6.26 0.10 -22.58
N PHE A 346 6.98 -0.33 -21.55
CA PHE A 346 6.50 -0.35 -20.18
C PHE A 346 6.83 0.94 -19.42
N ALA A 347 7.93 1.62 -19.77
CA ALA A 347 8.43 2.79 -19.07
C ALA A 347 7.37 3.89 -18.83
N PRO A 348 6.53 4.29 -19.82
CA PRO A 348 5.51 5.31 -19.59
C PRO A 348 4.43 4.87 -18.60
N VAL A 349 4.00 3.61 -18.68
CA VAL A 349 2.99 3.04 -17.78
C VAL A 349 3.53 2.97 -16.36
N PHE A 350 4.74 2.44 -16.19
CA PHE A 350 5.40 2.38 -14.89
C PHE A 350 5.60 3.76 -14.28
N THR A 351 6.12 4.72 -15.06
CA THR A 351 6.36 6.09 -14.59
C THR A 351 5.06 6.76 -14.15
N GLY A 352 3.99 6.60 -14.94
CA GLY A 352 2.67 7.11 -14.63
C GLY A 352 2.05 6.50 -13.36
N ALA A 353 2.44 5.28 -12.99
CA ALA A 353 1.96 4.62 -11.78
C ALA A 353 2.81 4.97 -10.54
N ILE A 354 4.14 4.92 -10.64
CA ILE A 354 5.03 5.01 -9.46
C ILE A 354 5.33 6.45 -9.05
N VAL A 355 5.47 7.39 -9.99
CA VAL A 355 5.86 8.76 -9.64
C VAL A 355 4.77 9.47 -8.84
N PRO A 356 3.47 9.35 -9.17
CA PRO A 356 2.41 9.94 -8.35
C PRO A 356 2.41 9.48 -6.89
N ILE A 357 2.85 8.25 -6.58
CA ILE A 357 2.91 7.73 -5.20
C ILE A 357 3.76 8.64 -4.28
N THR A 358 4.79 9.30 -4.84
CA THR A 358 5.66 10.24 -4.12
C THR A 358 4.90 11.41 -3.49
N GLN A 359 3.75 11.78 -4.07
CA GLN A 359 2.93 12.89 -3.60
C GLN A 359 2.51 12.71 -2.14
N THR A 360 2.20 11.47 -1.72
CA THR A 360 1.82 11.14 -0.34
C THR A 360 2.94 10.44 0.39
N TYR A 361 3.54 9.41 -0.21
CA TYR A 361 4.51 8.54 0.46
C TYR A 361 5.70 9.33 1.01
N CYS A 362 6.22 10.32 0.28
CA CYS A 362 7.39 11.06 0.74
C CYS A 362 7.11 11.92 1.99
N LEU A 363 5.86 12.35 2.24
CA LEU A 363 5.51 13.09 3.48
C LEU A 363 5.51 12.19 4.71
N ASP A 364 5.41 10.88 4.53
CA ASP A 364 5.45 9.87 5.59
C ASP A 364 6.83 9.16 5.65
N TYR A 365 7.68 9.37 4.65
CA TYR A 365 9.00 8.76 4.53
C TYR A 365 10.10 9.73 4.95
N HIS A 366 10.88 9.36 5.97
CA HIS A 366 12.00 10.16 6.45
C HIS A 366 13.29 9.80 5.72
N ILE A 367 14.09 10.80 5.35
CA ILE A 367 15.42 10.59 4.74
C ILE A 367 16.44 11.44 5.48
N ASP A 368 17.37 10.79 6.17
CA ASP A 368 18.48 11.44 6.86
C ASP A 368 19.53 12.02 5.91
N ASN A 369 19.85 11.28 4.84
CA ASN A 369 20.89 11.64 3.87
C ASN A 369 20.38 11.46 2.43
N ASN A 370 20.04 12.57 1.78
CA ASN A 370 19.53 12.60 0.40
C ASN A 370 20.61 12.88 -0.66
N THR A 371 21.89 12.76 -0.28
CA THR A 371 23.01 12.87 -1.22
C THR A 371 23.24 11.57 -1.98
N PHE A 372 24.07 11.61 -3.03
CA PHE A 372 24.49 10.41 -3.74
C PHE A 372 25.22 9.41 -2.82
N GLU A 373 25.96 9.88 -1.81
CA GLU A 373 26.61 9.01 -0.83
C GLU A 373 25.58 8.22 -0.01
N GLY A 374 24.55 8.89 0.48
CA GLY A 374 23.46 8.25 1.24
C GLY A 374 22.72 7.21 0.38
N TYR A 375 22.39 7.59 -0.85
CA TYR A 375 21.78 6.69 -1.83
C TYR A 375 22.67 5.48 -2.17
N SER A 376 23.96 5.72 -2.41
CA SER A 376 24.93 4.64 -2.71
C SER A 376 25.11 3.68 -1.53
N ASN A 377 25.05 4.19 -0.30
CA ASN A 377 25.10 3.34 0.89
C ASN A 377 23.88 2.42 0.98
N ILE A 378 22.69 2.95 0.67
CA ILE A 378 21.45 2.16 0.59
C ILE A 378 21.58 1.05 -0.47
N LEU A 379 22.10 1.38 -1.66
CA LEU A 379 22.35 0.38 -2.71
C LEU A 379 23.32 -0.70 -2.26
N LYS A 380 24.40 -0.31 -1.58
CA LYS A 380 25.42 -1.24 -1.10
C LYS A 380 24.85 -2.21 -0.06
N VAL A 381 24.13 -1.71 0.94
CA VAL A 381 23.57 -2.56 2.00
C VAL A 381 22.46 -3.44 1.44
N GLY A 382 21.59 -2.91 0.57
CA GLY A 382 20.57 -3.70 -0.09
C GLY A 382 21.15 -4.87 -0.88
N ALA A 383 22.26 -4.65 -1.60
CA ALA A 383 22.94 -5.71 -2.36
C ALA A 383 23.49 -6.86 -1.48
N GLU A 384 23.72 -6.64 -0.18
CA GLU A 384 24.11 -7.72 0.75
C GLU A 384 22.94 -8.68 1.02
N SER A 385 21.70 -8.25 0.77
CA SER A 385 20.46 -9.02 0.92
C SER A 385 19.91 -9.56 -0.41
N ASP A 386 20.65 -9.40 -1.52
CA ASP A 386 20.27 -9.76 -2.89
C ASP A 386 21.29 -10.74 -3.51
N PRO A 387 21.44 -11.96 -2.96
CA PRO A 387 22.37 -12.95 -3.52
C PRO A 387 22.04 -13.37 -4.95
N LEU A 388 20.79 -13.25 -5.42
CA LEU A 388 20.41 -13.56 -6.80
C LEU A 388 20.72 -12.42 -7.78
N GLY A 389 20.92 -11.20 -7.29
CA GLY A 389 21.32 -10.06 -8.09
C GLY A 389 20.20 -9.45 -8.93
N VAL A 390 18.98 -9.41 -8.38
CA VAL A 390 17.80 -8.80 -9.01
C VAL A 390 17.88 -7.28 -9.01
N LYS A 391 18.50 -6.64 -8.00
CA LYS A 391 18.83 -5.19 -7.89
C LYS A 391 17.70 -4.17 -7.98
N PHE A 392 16.52 -4.50 -8.51
CA PHE A 392 15.43 -3.55 -8.75
C PHE A 392 14.25 -3.82 -7.83
N LEU A 393 13.98 -2.85 -6.94
CA LEU A 393 12.93 -2.94 -5.94
C LEU A 393 11.98 -1.75 -5.94
N PHE A 394 10.74 -2.00 -5.51
CA PHE A 394 9.70 -1.00 -5.37
C PHE A 394 10.09 0.11 -4.38
N PHE A 395 10.50 -0.24 -3.16
CA PHE A 395 10.91 0.72 -2.13
C PHE A 395 12.20 1.46 -2.48
N LEU A 396 13.09 0.85 -3.27
CA LEU A 396 14.30 1.51 -3.72
C LEU A 396 14.01 2.63 -4.72
N VAL A 397 13.07 2.41 -5.64
CA VAL A 397 12.59 3.46 -6.57
C VAL A 397 11.90 4.58 -5.80
N LEU A 398 11.02 4.25 -4.85
CA LEU A 398 10.36 5.25 -4.01
C LEU A 398 11.37 6.04 -3.15
N HIS A 399 12.36 5.37 -2.57
CA HIS A 399 13.44 6.02 -1.83
C HIS A 399 14.18 7.03 -2.72
N ALA A 400 14.62 6.61 -3.90
CA ALA A 400 15.31 7.47 -4.86
C ALA A 400 14.46 8.71 -5.20
N LEU A 401 13.17 8.52 -5.51
CA LEU A 401 12.25 9.61 -5.79
C LEU A 401 12.12 10.57 -4.59
N CYS A 402 11.97 10.05 -3.37
CA CYS A 402 11.82 10.89 -2.19
C CYS A 402 13.09 11.69 -1.83
N THR A 403 14.28 11.33 -2.32
CA THR A 403 15.51 12.11 -2.07
C THR A 403 15.42 13.58 -2.56
N ALA A 404 14.56 13.85 -3.53
CA ALA A 404 14.39 15.16 -4.14
C ALA A 404 12.96 15.73 -4.06
N TRP A 405 12.05 15.02 -3.40
CA TRP A 405 10.74 15.56 -3.08
C TRP A 405 10.89 16.65 -2.00
N PRO A 406 10.26 17.83 -2.16
CA PRO A 406 10.56 18.99 -1.31
C PRO A 406 9.96 18.92 0.11
N TYR A 407 9.07 17.96 0.37
CA TYR A 407 8.36 17.84 1.65
C TYR A 407 8.47 16.41 2.19
N THR A 408 9.34 16.18 3.17
CA THR A 408 9.56 14.86 3.77
C THR A 408 9.13 14.80 5.23
N ALA A 409 8.88 13.59 5.72
CA ALA A 409 8.64 13.38 7.15
C ALA A 409 9.85 13.84 7.96
N ALA A 410 9.61 14.47 9.11
CA ALA A 410 10.68 14.84 10.03
C ALA A 410 11.29 13.64 10.77
N SER A 411 10.53 12.54 10.89
CA SER A 411 10.96 11.28 11.51
C SER A 411 9.95 10.17 11.16
N ASN A 412 10.33 8.90 11.32
CA ASN A 412 9.44 7.74 11.19
C ASN A 412 9.45 6.92 12.50
N PRO A 413 8.72 7.34 13.55
CA PRO A 413 8.70 6.61 14.81
C PRO A 413 7.79 5.37 14.77
N THR A 414 8.05 4.40 15.64
CA THR A 414 7.09 3.31 15.91
C THR A 414 5.80 3.85 16.52
N VAL A 415 4.66 3.23 16.22
CA VAL A 415 3.33 3.63 16.67
C VAL A 415 2.73 2.54 17.60
N PRO A 416 2.85 2.66 18.94
CA PRO A 416 2.26 1.68 19.84
C PRO A 416 0.73 1.72 19.77
N ILE A 417 0.12 0.56 19.64
CA ILE A 417 -1.32 0.38 19.46
C ILE A 417 -1.87 -0.43 20.64
N ASN A 418 -2.80 0.17 21.39
CA ASN A 418 -3.46 -0.47 22.52
C ASN A 418 -4.90 -0.91 22.16
N ALA A 419 -5.02 -1.63 21.04
CA ALA A 419 -6.26 -2.25 20.58
C ALA A 419 -5.98 -3.68 20.12
N SER A 420 -7.00 -4.54 20.18
CA SER A 420 -6.91 -5.89 19.60
C SER A 420 -7.25 -5.83 18.12
N MET A 421 -6.37 -6.34 17.29
CA MET A 421 -6.50 -6.35 15.83
C MET A 421 -6.22 -7.75 15.27
N VAL A 422 -6.50 -7.91 13.99
CA VAL A 422 -5.96 -9.01 13.18
C VAL A 422 -4.98 -8.40 12.18
N LEU A 423 -3.75 -8.87 12.21
CA LEU A 423 -2.73 -8.57 11.21
C LEU A 423 -2.57 -9.80 10.32
N VAL A 424 -2.49 -9.61 9.01
CA VAL A 424 -2.38 -10.70 8.04
C VAL A 424 -1.21 -10.46 7.10
N THR A 425 -0.55 -11.54 6.72
CA THR A 425 0.55 -11.55 5.77
C THR A 425 0.58 -12.88 5.02
N ALA A 426 1.28 -12.90 3.89
CA ALA A 426 1.66 -14.11 3.19
C ALA A 426 3.16 -14.39 3.43
N ASP A 427 3.56 -15.66 3.47
CA ASP A 427 4.96 -16.07 3.64
C ASP A 427 5.91 -15.34 2.69
N PHE A 428 5.49 -15.19 1.43
CA PHE A 428 6.31 -14.67 0.33
C PHE A 428 5.76 -13.38 -0.30
N ASP A 429 5.06 -12.54 0.46
CA ASP A 429 4.68 -11.19 0.01
C ASP A 429 5.95 -10.35 -0.28
N TYR A 430 6.22 -10.08 -1.55
CA TYR A 430 7.35 -9.24 -1.97
C TYR A 430 7.12 -7.75 -1.70
N ASN A 431 5.89 -7.28 -1.86
CA ASN A 431 5.54 -5.87 -1.74
C ASN A 431 5.64 -5.40 -0.28
N THR A 432 5.10 -6.19 0.64
CA THR A 432 5.23 -6.01 2.10
C THR A 432 5.73 -7.30 2.74
N PRO A 433 7.06 -7.49 2.78
CA PRO A 433 7.69 -8.68 3.36
C PRO A 433 7.09 -9.07 4.72
N THR A 434 6.83 -10.36 4.95
CA THR A 434 6.23 -10.88 6.20
C THR A 434 6.97 -10.44 7.48
N GLU A 435 8.26 -10.14 7.36
CA GLU A 435 9.05 -9.52 8.42
C GLU A 435 8.47 -8.15 8.87
N LEU A 436 7.93 -7.35 7.95
CA LEU A 436 7.21 -6.11 8.23
C LEU A 436 5.92 -6.37 9.03
N ALA A 437 5.17 -7.42 8.70
CA ALA A 437 4.02 -7.81 9.49
C ALA A 437 4.42 -8.21 10.93
N THR A 438 5.55 -8.88 11.08
CA THR A 438 6.12 -9.21 12.41
C THR A 438 6.47 -7.95 13.19
N ILE A 439 7.09 -6.95 12.55
CA ILE A 439 7.41 -5.65 13.16
C ILE A 439 6.12 -4.91 13.55
N GLY A 440 5.13 -4.84 12.65
CA GLY A 440 3.85 -4.20 12.93
C GLY A 440 3.11 -4.88 14.08
N TRP A 441 3.11 -6.21 14.11
CA TRP A 441 2.46 -6.99 15.16
C TRP A 441 3.08 -6.74 16.55
N SER A 442 4.41 -6.56 16.61
CA SER A 442 5.09 -6.20 17.86
C SER A 442 4.64 -4.86 18.45
N GLN A 443 4.10 -3.96 17.61
CA GLN A 443 3.56 -2.66 18.03
C GLN A 443 2.11 -2.75 18.51
N ALA A 444 1.42 -3.87 18.26
CA ALA A 444 0.03 -4.12 18.66
C ALA A 444 -0.09 -5.42 19.47
N PRO A 445 0.47 -5.50 20.70
CA PRO A 445 0.70 -6.75 21.43
C PRO A 445 -0.55 -7.54 21.83
N ASN A 446 -1.74 -6.93 21.73
CA ASN A 446 -3.03 -7.57 22.03
C ASN A 446 -3.70 -8.17 20.77
N SER A 447 -2.98 -8.21 19.65
CA SER A 447 -3.48 -8.62 18.34
C SER A 447 -3.05 -10.02 17.97
N VAL A 448 -3.74 -10.62 17.00
CA VAL A 448 -3.38 -11.90 16.39
C VAL A 448 -2.65 -11.65 15.07
N LEU A 449 -1.66 -12.49 14.77
CA LEU A 449 -1.05 -12.58 13.45
C LEU A 449 -1.59 -13.81 12.71
N VAL A 450 -2.13 -13.61 11.52
CA VAL A 450 -2.53 -14.65 10.58
C VAL A 450 -1.49 -14.68 9.47
N ASP A 451 -0.75 -15.78 9.38
CA ASP A 451 0.29 -16.00 8.38
C ASP A 451 -0.24 -17.00 7.35
N ARG A 452 -0.54 -16.54 6.14
CA ARG A 452 -1.00 -17.40 5.05
C ARG A 452 0.20 -18.02 4.37
N HIS A 453 0.15 -19.33 4.19
CA HIS A 453 1.22 -20.03 3.49
C HIS A 453 1.04 -19.93 1.99
N GLY A 454 1.87 -19.10 1.35
CA GLY A 454 1.80 -18.81 -0.07
C GLY A 454 2.46 -17.50 -0.47
N ASP A 455 2.13 -17.07 -1.68
CA ASP A 455 2.62 -15.89 -2.40
C ASP A 455 1.54 -14.80 -2.45
N ASP A 456 1.78 -13.68 -3.11
CA ASP A 456 0.89 -12.50 -3.31
C ASP A 456 1.02 -11.34 -2.33
N HIS A 457 0.34 -10.24 -2.70
CA HIS A 457 0.25 -9.02 -1.92
C HIS A 457 -1.19 -8.77 -1.45
N GLY A 458 -1.55 -9.48 -0.39
CA GLY A 458 -2.83 -9.34 0.30
C GLY A 458 -3.67 -10.60 0.15
N THR A 459 -4.14 -11.10 1.28
CA THR A 459 -4.84 -12.39 1.36
C THR A 459 -6.37 -12.28 1.23
N TYR A 460 -6.92 -11.07 1.31
CA TYR A 460 -8.36 -10.80 1.38
C TYR A 460 -9.17 -11.25 0.15
N ASN A 461 -8.54 -11.36 -1.02
CA ASN A 461 -9.13 -11.87 -2.27
C ASN A 461 -8.81 -13.35 -2.51
N VAL A 462 -7.91 -13.96 -1.73
CA VAL A 462 -7.59 -15.40 -1.81
C VAL A 462 -8.55 -16.20 -0.94
N PRO A 463 -9.37 -17.10 -1.53
CA PRO A 463 -10.24 -17.97 -0.76
C PRO A 463 -9.44 -18.87 0.19
N GLY A 464 -9.80 -18.89 1.47
CA GLY A 464 -9.15 -19.81 2.40
C GLY A 464 -9.32 -19.43 3.88
N PRO A 465 -8.64 -20.17 4.78
CA PRO A 465 -8.70 -19.94 6.22
C PRO A 465 -8.22 -18.55 6.65
N ALA A 466 -7.19 -17.99 6.01
CA ALA A 466 -6.67 -16.66 6.32
C ALA A 466 -7.71 -15.56 6.04
N ARG A 467 -8.29 -15.57 4.83
CA ARG A 467 -9.41 -14.67 4.48
C ARG A 467 -10.62 -14.84 5.40
N THR A 468 -10.95 -16.09 5.74
CA THR A 468 -12.05 -16.37 6.67
C THR A 468 -11.80 -15.74 8.03
N ALA A 469 -10.60 -15.93 8.61
CA ALA A 469 -10.21 -15.33 9.87
C ALA A 469 -10.25 -13.79 9.84
N PHE A 470 -9.81 -13.19 8.72
CA PHE A 470 -9.85 -11.74 8.50
C PHE A 470 -11.28 -11.18 8.48
N ILE A 471 -12.16 -11.77 7.66
CA ILE A 471 -13.55 -11.34 7.52
C ILE A 471 -14.36 -11.62 8.79
N ASP A 472 -14.20 -12.80 9.40
CA ASP A 472 -14.93 -13.16 10.63
C ASP A 472 -14.58 -12.23 11.78
N PHE A 473 -13.32 -11.81 11.89
CA PHE A 473 -12.93 -10.80 12.89
C PHE A 473 -13.62 -9.46 12.62
N LEU A 474 -13.65 -8.97 11.39
CA LEU A 474 -14.37 -7.73 11.05
C LEU A 474 -15.87 -7.85 11.35
N ALA A 475 -16.48 -8.99 11.02
CA ALA A 475 -17.91 -9.24 11.19
C ALA A 475 -18.34 -9.47 12.65
N THR A 476 -17.49 -10.05 13.49
CA THR A 476 -17.87 -10.51 14.84
C THR A 476 -17.08 -9.87 15.98
N GLY A 477 -15.84 -9.44 15.71
CA GLY A 477 -14.88 -8.97 16.71
C GLY A 477 -14.18 -10.08 17.47
N ASN A 478 -14.46 -11.35 17.15
CA ASN A 478 -13.77 -12.48 17.76
C ASN A 478 -12.39 -12.64 17.12
N LEU A 479 -11.35 -12.62 17.94
CA LEU A 479 -10.00 -12.98 17.47
C LEU A 479 -10.00 -14.46 17.03
N PRO A 480 -9.37 -14.78 15.89
CA PRO A 480 -9.29 -16.15 15.44
C PRO A 480 -8.40 -16.97 16.39
N ALA A 481 -8.77 -18.24 16.60
CA ALA A 481 -8.04 -19.14 17.47
C ALA A 481 -6.70 -19.55 16.85
N ALA A 482 -5.70 -19.83 17.69
CA ALA A 482 -4.43 -20.38 17.22
C ALA A 482 -4.65 -21.67 16.42
N THR A 483 -3.94 -21.79 15.31
CA THR A 483 -3.95 -22.98 14.46
C THR A 483 -2.64 -23.05 13.68
N ASN A 484 -2.26 -24.25 13.27
CA ASN A 484 -1.19 -24.49 12.31
C ASN A 484 -1.69 -25.54 11.32
N GLN A 485 -1.96 -25.10 10.09
CA GLN A 485 -2.55 -25.87 9.00
C GLN A 485 -1.74 -25.62 7.72
N THR A 486 -1.96 -26.47 6.71
CA THR A 486 -1.23 -26.41 5.43
C THR A 486 -1.16 -25.02 4.79
N PHE A 487 -2.24 -24.23 4.89
CA PHE A 487 -2.35 -22.92 4.23
C PHE A 487 -2.38 -21.74 5.19
N VAL A 488 -2.37 -21.97 6.50
CA VAL A 488 -2.40 -20.89 7.49
C VAL A 488 -1.77 -21.30 8.81
N THR A 489 -1.03 -20.39 9.40
CA THR A 489 -0.70 -20.39 10.82
C THR A 489 -1.29 -19.15 11.48
N ILE A 490 -2.00 -19.32 12.59
CA ILE A 490 -2.56 -18.22 13.38
C ILE A 490 -1.86 -18.20 14.73
N TYR A 491 -1.21 -17.08 15.04
CA TYR A 491 -0.46 -16.86 16.26
C TYR A 491 -1.25 -16.02 17.25
N GLU A 492 -1.42 -16.54 18.46
CA GLU A 492 -2.06 -15.82 19.56
C GLU A 492 -1.22 -14.61 20.03
N PRO A 493 -1.84 -13.59 20.65
CA PRO A 493 -1.15 -12.42 21.17
C PRO A 493 0.04 -12.79 22.07
N GLY A 494 1.19 -12.16 21.84
CA GLY A 494 2.42 -12.40 22.60
C GLY A 494 3.22 -13.64 22.19
N SER A 495 2.79 -14.39 21.16
CA SER A 495 3.59 -15.46 20.58
C SER A 495 4.75 -14.92 19.73
N GLN A 496 5.66 -15.80 19.35
CA GLN A 496 6.71 -15.50 18.38
C GLN A 496 6.37 -16.21 17.06
N ARG A 497 6.51 -15.52 15.94
CA ARG A 497 6.32 -16.12 14.61
C ARG A 497 7.46 -17.10 14.31
N ASP A 498 7.12 -18.22 13.68
CA ASP A 498 8.12 -19.18 13.19
C ASP A 498 8.98 -18.56 12.07
N PRO A 499 10.17 -19.12 11.78
CA PRO A 499 10.96 -18.70 10.62
C PRO A 499 10.18 -18.86 9.31
N ILE A 500 10.51 -18.01 8.33
CA ILE A 500 9.95 -18.12 6.97
C ILE A 500 10.26 -19.52 6.42
N PRO A 501 9.25 -20.25 5.92
CA PRO A 501 9.46 -21.61 5.42
C PRO A 501 10.34 -21.65 4.17
N ASP A 502 10.88 -22.83 3.86
CA ASP A 502 11.59 -23.07 2.60
C ASP A 502 10.61 -22.81 1.43
N PRO A 503 10.92 -21.91 0.48
CA PRO A 503 10.10 -21.65 -0.70
C PRO A 503 9.66 -22.90 -1.47
N TYR A 504 10.42 -24.00 -1.45
CA TYR A 504 10.04 -25.25 -2.12
C TYR A 504 9.08 -26.13 -1.31
N SER A 505 8.86 -25.82 -0.04
CA SER A 505 8.05 -26.63 0.89
C SER A 505 6.60 -26.14 1.02
N VAL A 506 6.33 -24.89 0.63
CA VAL A 506 5.01 -24.27 0.69
C VAL A 506 4.22 -24.60 -0.58
N PRO A 507 2.90 -24.89 -0.49
CA PRO A 507 2.06 -25.12 -1.66
C PRO A 507 2.16 -24.00 -2.70
N VAL A 508 1.99 -24.33 -3.98
CA VAL A 508 1.83 -23.39 -5.11
C VAL A 508 0.45 -23.62 -5.73
N GLY A 509 0.00 -22.70 -6.57
CA GLY A 509 -1.32 -22.64 -7.20
C GLY A 509 -2.19 -21.52 -6.63
N VAL A 510 -3.38 -21.35 -7.22
CA VAL A 510 -4.37 -20.33 -6.84
C VAL A 510 -4.73 -20.34 -5.34
N GLU A 511 -4.71 -21.50 -4.68
CA GLU A 511 -4.95 -21.59 -3.22
C GLU A 511 -3.82 -20.99 -2.38
N ALA A 512 -2.62 -20.88 -2.95
CA ALA A 512 -1.44 -20.25 -2.38
C ALA A 512 -1.25 -18.79 -2.86
N GLY A 513 -2.14 -18.24 -3.70
CA GLY A 513 -2.11 -16.83 -4.11
C GLY A 513 -1.44 -16.52 -5.44
N ASP A 514 -0.88 -17.51 -6.15
CA ASP A 514 -0.33 -17.30 -7.50
C ASP A 514 -1.42 -17.35 -8.61
N MET A 515 -1.16 -16.62 -9.70
CA MET A 515 -2.06 -16.49 -10.87
C MET A 515 -1.66 -17.34 -12.07
#